data_AF-A0A5C7LPX1-F1
#
_entry.id   AF-A0A5C7LPX1-F1
#
_cell.length_a   1.000
_cell.length_b   1.000
_cell.length_c   1.000
_cell.angle_alpha   90.00
_cell.angle_beta   90.00
_cell.angle_gamma   90.00
#
_symmetry.space_group_name_H-M   'P 1'
#
loop_
_entity.id
_entity.type
_entity.pdbx_description
1 polymer ?
#
loop_
_entity_poly.entity_id
_entity_poly.type
_entity_poly.pdbx_seq_one_letter_code
_entity_poly.pdbx_strand_id
1 'polypeptide(L)'
;MPSHRQLLSQPQPKAGGASTGLGTFALGSADYASLRSSFPGSPAYDGSYEDAKVVATYEDVNQSPLNDGGHTFGLVKTDFSDSPDLNTVTTGGGGLPGTPYGPNPASPGPGLNPTNIPAKDTIRTGGGGYGVGDGLANPATTRVNIARQKIGNLIFGKSTPR
;
A
#
# COMPACT_ATOMS: atom_id res chain seq x y z
N MET A 1 -25.11 -2.96 26.04
CA MET A 1 -25.17 -2.92 24.56
C MET A 1 -24.11 -1.93 24.11
N PRO A 2 -23.00 -2.37 23.49
CA PRO A 2 -21.95 -1.44 23.12
C PRO A 2 -22.41 -0.65 21.90
N SER A 3 -22.65 0.64 22.12
CA SER A 3 -22.92 1.64 21.09
C SER A 3 -21.76 1.66 20.11
N HIS A 4 -22.01 1.27 18.86
CA HIS A 4 -21.05 1.47 17.79
C HIS A 4 -20.82 2.97 17.64
N ARG A 5 -19.65 3.44 18.08
CA ARG A 5 -19.22 4.83 17.93
C ARG A 5 -18.88 5.01 16.45
N GLN A 6 -19.91 5.23 15.64
CA GLN A 6 -19.76 5.79 14.30
C GLN A 6 -18.93 7.06 14.48
N LEU A 7 -17.70 7.06 13.99
CA LEU A 7 -16.99 8.32 13.81
C LEU A 7 -17.82 9.07 12.79
N LEU A 8 -18.65 10.00 13.27
CA LEU A 8 -19.12 11.13 12.50
C LEU A 8 -17.86 11.81 11.96
N SER A 9 -17.41 11.37 10.79
CA SER A 9 -16.58 12.16 9.91
C SER A 9 -17.48 12.90 8.91
N GLN A 10 -18.67 13.33 9.34
CA GLN A 10 -18.99 14.70 9.01
C GLN A 10 -17.82 15.50 9.58
N PRO A 11 -17.03 16.23 8.77
CA PRO A 11 -16.22 17.27 9.35
C PRO A 11 -17.20 18.14 10.12
N GLN A 12 -17.24 18.02 11.45
CA GLN A 12 -17.84 19.08 12.23
C GLN A 12 -16.94 20.28 11.94
N PRO A 13 -17.44 21.31 11.24
CA PRO A 13 -16.68 22.53 11.08
C PRO A 13 -16.35 22.99 12.50
N LYS A 14 -15.05 22.99 12.81
CA LYS A 14 -14.56 23.49 14.08
C LYS A 14 -14.92 24.97 14.11
N ALA A 15 -16.00 25.29 14.82
CA ALA A 15 -16.55 26.62 15.04
C ALA A 15 -16.80 27.45 13.75
N GLY A 16 -18.04 27.38 13.27
CA GLY A 16 -18.64 28.43 12.42
C GLY A 16 -18.62 28.14 10.93
N GLY A 17 -19.82 27.97 10.36
CA GLY A 17 -20.05 28.02 8.91
C GLY A 17 -20.38 26.67 8.30
N ALA A 18 -21.59 26.57 7.74
CA ALA A 18 -21.91 25.57 6.74
C ALA A 18 -20.87 25.67 5.60
N SER A 19 -20.15 24.59 5.28
CA SER A 19 -19.16 24.63 4.20
C SER A 19 -19.85 24.63 2.85
N THR A 20 -20.09 25.83 2.33
CA THR A 20 -20.54 26.10 0.95
C THR A 20 -19.34 26.29 0.00
N GLY A 21 -18.22 25.56 0.19
CA GLY A 21 -17.04 25.75 -0.66
C GLY A 21 -16.00 24.63 -0.58
N LEU A 22 -15.33 24.40 -1.72
CA LEU A 22 -14.21 23.48 -1.95
C LEU A 22 -13.19 23.50 -0.80
N GLY A 23 -13.23 22.50 0.08
CA GLY A 23 -12.37 22.39 1.25
C GLY A 23 -11.03 21.73 0.96
N THR A 24 -10.00 22.05 1.75
CA THR A 24 -8.76 21.28 1.79
C THR A 24 -9.02 19.93 2.45
N PHE A 25 -8.99 18.86 1.65
CA PHE A 25 -9.21 17.49 2.09
C PHE A 25 -7.91 16.89 2.63
N ALA A 26 -7.99 16.14 3.73
CA ALA A 26 -6.91 15.26 4.14
C ALA A 26 -6.65 14.22 3.04
N LEU A 27 -5.42 13.72 2.94
CA LEU A 27 -5.06 12.69 1.96
C LEU A 27 -6.01 11.48 2.08
N GLY A 28 -6.69 11.14 0.99
CA GLY A 28 -7.69 10.06 0.97
C GLY A 28 -9.08 10.41 1.51
N SER A 29 -9.38 11.68 1.83
CA SER A 29 -10.75 12.11 2.11
C SER A 29 -11.46 12.59 0.84
N ALA A 30 -12.78 12.37 0.78
CA ALA A 30 -13.62 12.72 -0.34
C ALA A 30 -14.75 13.65 0.11
N ASP A 31 -15.20 14.54 -0.78
CA ASP A 31 -16.37 15.37 -0.57
C ASP A 31 -17.66 14.56 -0.80
N TYR A 32 -18.06 13.82 0.23
CA TYR A 32 -19.28 13.00 0.16
C TYR A 32 -20.55 13.83 -0.07
N ALA A 33 -20.59 15.10 0.35
CA ALA A 33 -21.75 15.95 0.17
C ALA A 33 -21.91 16.33 -1.31
N SER A 34 -20.82 16.77 -1.95
CA SER A 34 -20.82 17.10 -3.38
C SER A 34 -21.01 15.86 -4.26
N LEU A 35 -20.45 14.72 -3.88
CA LEU A 35 -20.66 13.46 -4.62
C LEU A 35 -22.12 13.00 -4.54
N ARG A 36 -22.76 13.12 -3.37
CA ARG A 36 -24.17 12.76 -3.20
C ARG A 36 -25.12 13.69 -3.96
N SER A 37 -24.82 14.99 -3.98
CA SER A 37 -25.61 15.95 -4.76
C SER A 37 -25.47 15.73 -6.26
N SER A 38 -24.28 15.31 -6.72
CA SER A 38 -24.00 15.05 -8.14
C SER A 38 -24.60 13.72 -8.63
N PHE A 39 -24.72 12.73 -7.75
CA PHE A 39 -25.22 11.38 -8.10
C PHE A 39 -26.35 10.92 -7.16
N PRO A 40 -27.51 11.62 -7.14
CA PRO A 40 -28.57 11.34 -6.17
C PRO A 40 -29.22 9.96 -6.33
N GLY A 41 -29.21 9.39 -7.54
CA GLY A 41 -29.72 8.05 -7.84
C GLY A 41 -28.69 6.93 -7.69
N SER A 42 -27.50 7.21 -7.15
CA SER A 42 -26.48 6.19 -6.96
C SER A 42 -26.94 5.17 -5.91
N PRO A 43 -26.83 3.86 -6.19
CA PRO A 43 -27.06 2.81 -5.20
C PRO A 43 -26.20 2.96 -3.93
N ALA A 44 -25.09 3.69 -3.99
CA ALA A 44 -24.28 4.01 -2.81
C ALA A 44 -25.03 4.87 -1.77
N TYR A 45 -26.14 5.50 -2.13
CA TYR A 45 -26.87 6.46 -1.28
C TYR A 45 -28.34 6.11 -1.03
N ASP A 46 -28.86 5.04 -1.63
CA ASP A 46 -30.25 4.59 -1.50
C ASP A 46 -30.47 3.58 -0.35
N GLY A 47 -29.39 3.18 0.34
CA GLY A 47 -29.41 2.22 1.44
C GLY A 47 -29.38 0.76 1.02
N SER A 48 -29.29 0.46 -0.28
CA SER A 48 -29.13 -0.91 -0.79
C SER A 48 -27.76 -1.52 -0.47
N TYR A 49 -26.73 -0.67 -0.32
CA TYR A 49 -25.38 -1.07 0.12
C TYR A 49 -25.26 -0.92 1.63
N GLU A 50 -25.33 -2.05 2.34
CA GLU A 50 -25.04 -2.13 3.77
C GLU A 50 -23.59 -2.54 4.01
N ASP A 51 -22.88 -1.85 4.92
CA ASP A 51 -21.48 -2.13 5.25
C ASP A 51 -21.25 -3.61 5.60
N ALA A 52 -22.15 -4.22 6.36
CA ALA A 52 -22.05 -5.63 6.74
C ALA A 52 -22.04 -6.57 5.53
N LYS A 53 -22.83 -6.27 4.49
CA LYS A 53 -22.84 -7.05 3.25
C LYS A 53 -21.56 -6.84 2.45
N VAL A 54 -21.07 -5.61 2.38
CA VAL A 54 -19.80 -5.29 1.70
C VAL A 54 -18.62 -6.00 2.37
N VAL A 55 -18.55 -5.99 3.70
CA VAL A 55 -17.53 -6.69 4.46
C VAL A 55 -17.65 -8.20 4.29
N ALA A 56 -18.87 -8.76 4.37
CA ALA A 56 -19.09 -10.19 4.17
C ALA A 56 -18.68 -10.64 2.77
N THR A 57 -19.08 -9.91 1.72
CA THR A 57 -18.65 -10.18 0.34
C THR A 57 -17.15 -10.07 0.18
N TYR A 58 -16.51 -9.07 0.82
CA TYR A 58 -15.05 -8.92 0.76
C TYR A 58 -14.32 -10.11 1.40
N GLU A 59 -14.73 -10.56 2.59
CA GLU A 59 -14.10 -11.70 3.24
C GLU A 59 -14.38 -13.03 2.50
N ASP A 60 -15.51 -13.14 1.79
CA ASP A 60 -15.81 -14.29 0.95
C ASP A 60 -14.89 -14.37 -0.28
N VAL A 61 -14.64 -13.24 -0.96
CA VAL A 61 -13.81 -13.21 -2.18
C VAL A 61 -12.31 -13.10 -1.90
N ASN A 62 -11.92 -12.54 -0.74
CA ASN A 62 -10.52 -12.32 -0.37
C ASN A 62 -9.92 -13.51 0.39
N GLN A 63 -10.12 -14.72 -0.14
CA GLN A 63 -9.54 -15.94 0.41
C GLN A 63 -8.14 -16.15 -0.17
N SER A 64 -7.13 -16.20 0.70
CA SER A 64 -5.75 -16.50 0.32
C SER A 64 -5.48 -18.00 0.44
N PRO A 65 -4.82 -18.65 -0.54
CA PRO A 65 -4.37 -18.08 -1.81
C PRO A 65 -5.53 -17.90 -2.81
N LEU A 66 -5.49 -16.81 -3.57
CA LEU A 66 -6.38 -16.62 -4.70
C LEU A 66 -6.07 -17.67 -5.76
N ASN A 67 -7.08 -18.43 -6.16
CA ASN A 67 -6.96 -19.46 -7.17
C ASN A 67 -7.68 -19.01 -8.43
N ASP A 68 -6.95 -18.86 -9.53
CA ASP A 68 -7.54 -18.52 -10.83
C ASP A 68 -8.11 -19.73 -11.58
N GLY A 69 -8.25 -20.88 -10.92
CA GLY A 69 -8.75 -22.12 -11.52
C GLY A 69 -7.70 -22.87 -12.34
N GLY A 70 -6.41 -22.52 -12.20
CA GLY A 70 -5.32 -23.14 -12.96
C GLY A 70 -5.09 -22.51 -14.33
N HIS A 71 -5.38 -21.21 -14.47
CA HIS A 71 -5.18 -20.46 -15.70
C HIS A 71 -3.78 -19.82 -15.77
N THR A 72 -3.67 -18.50 -15.65
CA THR A 72 -2.48 -17.73 -16.00
C THR A 72 -1.52 -17.55 -14.83
N PHE A 73 -2.04 -17.41 -13.62
CA PHE A 73 -1.30 -17.03 -12.41
C PHE A 73 -1.31 -18.12 -11.34
N GLY A 74 -2.19 -19.11 -11.45
CA GLY A 74 -2.28 -20.22 -10.50
C GLY A 74 -2.73 -19.75 -9.11
N LEU A 75 -1.95 -20.10 -8.09
CA LEU A 75 -2.21 -19.74 -6.69
C LEU A 75 -1.40 -18.49 -6.30
N VAL A 76 -2.11 -17.39 -6.03
CA VAL A 76 -1.50 -16.14 -5.59
C VAL A 76 -1.78 -15.90 -4.11
N LYS A 77 -0.74 -15.91 -3.29
CA LYS A 77 -0.84 -15.60 -1.86
C LYS A 77 -1.00 -14.09 -1.67
N THR A 78 -2.10 -13.65 -1.05
CA THR A 78 -2.37 -12.21 -0.84
C THR A 78 -1.58 -11.61 0.31
N ASP A 79 -1.00 -12.45 1.17
CA ASP A 79 -0.19 -12.05 2.33
C ASP A 79 1.29 -11.83 1.98
N PHE A 80 1.69 -12.15 0.75
CA PHE A 80 3.08 -12.11 0.28
C PHE A 80 4.05 -12.80 1.25
N SER A 81 3.62 -13.91 1.84
CA SER A 81 4.40 -14.67 2.84
C SER A 81 5.78 -15.07 2.34
N ASP A 82 5.96 -15.27 1.03
CA ASP A 82 7.23 -15.64 0.40
C ASP A 82 8.09 -14.43 -0.01
N SER A 83 7.80 -13.22 0.47
CA SER A 83 8.59 -12.03 0.10
C SER A 83 10.04 -12.16 0.57
N PRO A 84 11.03 -11.79 -0.27
CA PRO A 84 12.44 -11.93 0.07
C PRO A 84 12.87 -10.98 1.19
N ASP A 85 13.82 -11.42 2.01
CA ASP A 85 14.50 -10.55 2.99
C ASP A 85 15.81 -10.03 2.41
N LEU A 86 15.83 -8.74 2.08
CA LEU A 86 16.99 -8.08 1.47
C LEU A 86 18.22 -8.01 2.39
N ASN A 87 18.07 -8.22 3.71
CA ASN A 87 19.20 -8.29 4.64
C ASN A 87 19.98 -9.61 4.51
N THR A 88 19.35 -10.64 3.96
CA THR A 88 19.98 -11.96 3.75
C THR A 88 20.63 -12.10 2.38
N VAL A 89 20.26 -11.23 1.43
CA VAL A 89 20.77 -11.29 0.05
C VAL A 89 22.14 -10.66 -0.01
N THR A 90 23.15 -11.47 -0.35
CA THR A 90 24.51 -10.98 -0.56
C THR A 90 24.56 -10.13 -1.82
N THR A 91 24.86 -8.84 -1.66
CA THR A 91 24.95 -7.85 -2.75
C THR A 91 26.21 -7.01 -2.60
N GLY A 92 26.66 -6.37 -3.69
CA GLY A 92 27.77 -5.41 -3.65
C GLY A 92 28.88 -5.70 -4.67
N GLY A 93 30.12 -5.40 -4.27
CA GLY A 93 31.30 -5.50 -5.12
C GLY A 93 31.77 -6.94 -5.33
N GLY A 94 32.94 -7.11 -5.93
CA GLY A 94 33.55 -8.43 -6.08
C GLY A 94 32.89 -9.38 -7.07
N GLY A 95 32.05 -8.87 -8.00
CA GLY A 95 31.25 -9.68 -8.92
C GLY A 95 29.88 -10.10 -8.37
N LEU A 96 29.49 -9.60 -7.19
CA LEU A 96 28.15 -9.82 -6.64
C LEU A 96 27.10 -8.97 -7.38
N PRO A 97 25.82 -9.36 -7.34
CA PRO A 97 24.73 -8.55 -7.85
C PRO A 97 24.61 -7.20 -7.13
N GLY A 98 24.09 -6.19 -7.84
CA GLY A 98 23.72 -4.89 -7.26
C GLY A 98 22.49 -4.98 -6.37
N THR A 99 22.21 -3.90 -5.61
CA THR A 99 21.01 -3.84 -4.77
C THR A 99 19.78 -3.47 -5.60
N PRO A 100 18.56 -3.83 -5.15
CA PRO A 100 17.32 -3.34 -5.78
C PRO A 100 17.22 -1.81 -5.82
N TYR A 101 17.94 -1.13 -4.93
CA TYR A 101 17.93 0.32 -4.77
C TYR A 101 19.06 1.01 -5.55
N GLY A 102 19.83 0.29 -6.35
CA GLY A 102 20.69 0.87 -7.37
C GLY A 102 21.87 -0.01 -7.76
N PRO A 103 22.55 0.32 -8.86
CA PRO A 103 23.61 -0.50 -9.42
C PRO A 103 24.84 -0.56 -8.50
N ASN A 104 25.73 -1.50 -8.82
CA ASN A 104 27.10 -1.51 -8.32
C ASN A 104 27.87 -0.27 -8.80
N PRO A 105 28.87 0.20 -8.04
CA PRO A 105 29.63 1.40 -8.40
C PRO A 105 30.44 1.24 -9.69
N ALA A 106 30.76 0.02 -10.08
CA ALA A 106 31.46 -0.29 -11.33
C ALA A 106 30.99 -1.63 -11.90
N SER A 107 31.16 -1.80 -13.22
CA SER A 107 30.95 -3.05 -13.95
C SER A 107 32.30 -3.55 -14.47
N PRO A 108 32.59 -4.86 -14.42
CA PRO A 108 33.84 -5.38 -14.99
C PRO A 108 33.73 -5.33 -16.53
N GLY A 109 34.55 -4.48 -17.14
CA GLY A 109 34.76 -4.51 -18.59
C GLY A 109 35.47 -5.81 -19.03
N PRO A 110 35.49 -6.11 -20.34
CA PRO A 110 36.17 -7.28 -20.87
C PRO A 110 37.63 -7.36 -20.40
N GLY A 111 38.02 -8.49 -19.81
CA GLY A 111 39.38 -8.71 -19.30
C GLY A 111 39.67 -8.15 -17.90
N LEU A 112 38.71 -7.54 -17.22
CA LEU A 112 38.87 -7.05 -15.84
C LEU A 112 38.41 -8.10 -14.83
N ASN A 113 39.16 -8.23 -13.73
CA ASN A 113 38.81 -9.13 -12.64
C ASN A 113 37.63 -8.56 -11.82
N PRO A 114 36.48 -9.24 -11.74
CA PRO A 114 35.32 -8.79 -10.95
C PRO A 114 35.61 -8.61 -9.46
N THR A 115 36.61 -9.31 -8.90
CA THR A 115 36.97 -9.19 -7.47
C THR A 115 37.46 -7.79 -7.11
N ASN A 116 37.93 -7.02 -8.08
CA ASN A 116 38.47 -5.68 -7.88
C ASN A 116 37.39 -4.59 -7.86
N ILE A 117 36.13 -4.95 -8.08
CA ILE A 117 35.00 -4.01 -8.00
C ILE A 117 34.77 -3.67 -6.53
N PRO A 118 34.84 -2.39 -6.14
CA PRO A 118 34.62 -1.99 -4.75
C PRO A 118 33.18 -2.30 -4.32
N ALA A 119 33.01 -2.61 -3.04
CA ALA A 119 31.68 -2.68 -2.45
C ALA A 119 30.98 -1.31 -2.58
N LYS A 120 29.67 -1.33 -2.78
CA LYS A 120 28.86 -0.11 -2.83
C LYS A 120 28.80 0.49 -1.43
N ASP A 121 29.32 1.71 -1.28
CA ASP A 121 29.40 2.39 0.01
C ASP A 121 28.06 3.00 0.43
N THR A 122 27.21 3.41 -0.53
CA THR A 122 25.90 4.02 -0.22
C THR A 122 24.84 3.67 -1.27
N ILE A 123 23.67 3.24 -0.81
CA ILE A 123 22.45 3.28 -1.61
C ILE A 123 22.05 4.75 -1.71
N ARG A 124 22.02 5.31 -2.91
CA ARG A 124 21.37 6.62 -3.14
C ARG A 124 19.89 6.43 -2.88
N THR A 125 19.42 6.94 -1.75
CA THR A 125 18.03 6.93 -1.38
C THR A 125 17.30 7.92 -2.28
N GLY A 126 16.35 7.43 -3.08
CA GLY A 126 15.47 8.31 -3.83
C GLY A 126 14.64 9.13 -2.86
N GLY A 127 14.43 10.42 -3.15
CA GLY A 127 13.39 11.19 -2.47
C GLY A 127 12.03 10.57 -2.82
N GLY A 128 11.28 10.18 -1.79
CA GLY A 128 10.09 9.32 -1.88
C GLY A 128 9.20 9.51 -3.11
N GLY A 129 8.80 8.39 -3.71
CA GLY A 129 7.86 8.31 -4.83
C GLY A 129 6.40 8.22 -4.38
N TYR A 130 5.48 8.52 -5.31
CA TYR A 130 4.15 9.05 -4.99
C TYR A 130 3.22 8.09 -4.21
N GLY A 131 2.62 8.61 -3.12
CA GLY A 131 1.82 7.88 -2.11
C GLY A 131 2.41 7.94 -0.69
N VAL A 132 3.67 8.37 -0.61
CA VAL A 132 4.55 8.76 0.51
C VAL A 132 5.13 7.63 1.39
N GLY A 133 6.33 7.19 0.98
CA GLY A 133 7.32 6.41 1.72
C GLY A 133 8.69 6.64 1.08
N ASP A 134 9.79 6.21 1.70
CA ASP A 134 11.14 6.35 1.14
C ASP A 134 11.42 5.38 -0.02
N GLY A 135 10.57 4.37 -0.21
CA GLY A 135 10.74 3.32 -1.21
C GLY A 135 11.85 2.32 -0.85
N LEU A 136 12.33 2.32 0.40
CA LEU A 136 13.46 1.52 0.87
C LEU A 136 13.05 0.44 1.87
N ALA A 137 11.76 0.33 2.17
CA ALA A 137 11.26 -0.68 3.09
C ALA A 137 11.56 -2.09 2.55
N ASN A 138 12.11 -2.94 3.41
CA ASN A 138 12.40 -4.33 3.08
C ASN A 138 11.08 -5.11 2.83
N PRO A 139 10.95 -5.86 1.72
CA PRO A 139 9.74 -6.64 1.42
C PRO A 139 9.33 -7.60 2.54
N ALA A 140 10.29 -8.23 3.23
CA ALA A 140 10.01 -9.12 4.35
C ALA A 140 9.36 -8.41 5.55
N THR A 141 9.55 -7.10 5.68
CA THR A 141 8.92 -6.25 6.71
C THR A 141 7.55 -5.76 6.25
N THR A 142 7.42 -5.31 5.00
CA THR A 142 6.17 -4.76 4.48
C THR A 142 5.08 -5.83 4.34
N ARG A 143 5.44 -7.08 4.03
CA ARG A 143 4.48 -8.21 3.95
C ARG A 143 3.66 -8.37 5.23
N VAL A 144 4.26 -8.16 6.41
CA VAL A 144 3.57 -8.31 7.71
C VAL A 144 2.47 -7.27 7.86
N ASN A 145 2.72 -6.05 7.37
CA ASN A 145 1.73 -4.98 7.41
C ASN A 145 0.63 -5.22 6.38
N ILE A 146 0.98 -5.67 5.17
CA ILE A 146 0.01 -6.01 4.11
C ILE A 146 -0.92 -7.14 4.57
N ALA A 147 -0.36 -8.21 5.16
CA ALA A 147 -1.13 -9.36 5.66
C ALA A 147 -2.15 -9.00 6.75
N ARG A 148 -1.95 -7.87 7.45
CA ARG A 148 -2.87 -7.36 8.49
C ARG A 148 -3.93 -6.41 7.95
N GLN A 149 -3.86 -6.01 6.68
CA GLN A 149 -4.83 -5.10 6.11
C GLN A 149 -6.18 -5.80 5.94
N LYS A 150 -7.20 -5.14 6.47
CA LYS A 150 -8.60 -5.52 6.34
C LYS A 150 -9.38 -4.31 5.84
N ILE A 151 -10.51 -4.56 5.20
CA ILE A 151 -11.43 -3.49 4.81
C ILE A 151 -11.77 -2.62 6.04
N GLY A 152 -11.69 -1.30 5.90
CA GLY A 152 -11.89 -0.34 7.00
C GLY A 152 -10.63 0.03 7.80
N ASN A 153 -9.54 -0.74 7.72
CA ASN A 153 -8.29 -0.47 8.47
C ASN A 153 -7.21 0.25 7.65
N LEU A 154 -7.44 0.43 6.34
CA LEU A 154 -6.57 1.15 5.43
C LEU A 154 -6.69 2.66 5.63
N ILE A 155 -5.58 3.33 5.95
CA ILE A 155 -5.49 4.79 6.00
C ILE A 155 -4.62 5.22 4.83
N PHE A 156 -5.16 6.05 3.94
CA PHE A 156 -4.42 6.55 2.80
C PHE A 156 -3.17 7.32 3.25
N GLY A 157 -2.02 7.03 2.63
CA GLY A 157 -0.72 7.58 3.05
C GLY A 157 -0.07 6.89 4.26
N LYS A 158 -0.60 5.75 4.74
CA LYS A 158 0.05 4.90 5.75
C LYS A 158 -0.04 3.42 5.35
N SER A 159 1.09 2.73 5.44
CA SER A 159 1.15 1.28 5.19
C SER A 159 0.91 0.43 6.44
N THR A 160 0.99 1.02 7.63
CA THR A 160 0.71 0.33 8.90
C THR A 160 -0.79 0.36 9.20
N PRO A 161 -1.45 -0.81 9.32
CA PRO A 161 -2.84 -0.88 9.73
C PRO A 161 -3.01 -0.36 11.16
N ARG A 162 -4.22 0.11 11.47
CA ARG A 162 -4.59 0.67 12.77
C ARG A 162 -4.66 -0.37 13.88
#